data_AF-A0A7M3P4Z1-F1
#
_entry.id   AF-A0A7M3P4Z1-F1
#
_cell.length_a   1.000
_cell.length_b   1.000
_cell.length_c   1.000
_cell.angle_alpha   90.00
_cell.angle_beta   90.00
_cell.angle_gamma   90.00
#
_symmetry.space_group_name_H-M   'P 1'
#
loop_
_entity.id
_entity.type
_entity.pdbx_description
1 polymer ?
#
loop_
_entity_poly.entity_id
_entity_poly.type
_entity_poly.pdbx_seq_one_letter_code
_entity_poly.pdbx_strand_id
1 'polypeptide(L)'
;MRPLYPPPPERSAELRRRFAEEARSERPDLSMLCLLVGAEADGTLDESGMDCAQVRLDELAGQLPFRPGGPRAWATALRELLGERYGFRGCAADYQRLESSLLHQVLVRRRGLPILLSVVWLEVARRAGAPVYGVALPGHFVVGFGAADEQVLADPFDGGRVLT
;
A
#
# COMPACT_ATOMS: atom_id res chain seq x y z
N MET A 1 11.84 16.30 10.56
CA MET A 1 11.53 15.57 9.31
C MET A 1 12.39 16.16 8.22
N ARG A 2 12.97 15.33 7.35
CA ARG A 2 13.76 15.84 6.21
C ARG A 2 12.78 16.43 5.19
N PRO A 3 13.01 17.63 4.65
CA PRO A 3 12.16 18.17 3.62
C PRO A 3 12.23 17.28 2.37
N LEU A 4 11.08 17.03 1.74
CA LEU A 4 10.99 16.35 0.47
C LEU A 4 11.36 17.34 -0.64
N TYR A 5 12.21 16.91 -1.56
CA TYR A 5 12.64 17.74 -2.68
C TYR A 5 12.35 16.97 -3.97
N PRO A 6 11.67 17.59 -4.96
CA PRO A 6 11.48 16.95 -6.24
C PRO A 6 12.83 16.69 -6.92
N PRO A 7 12.93 15.65 -7.77
CA PRO A 7 14.16 15.35 -8.50
C PRO A 7 14.45 16.42 -9.57
N PRO A 8 15.69 16.44 -10.11
CA PRO A 8 16.02 17.31 -11.25
C PRO A 8 15.10 17.08 -12.46
N PRO A 9 14.90 18.07 -13.35
CA PRO A 9 13.93 18.00 -14.44
C PRO A 9 14.10 16.78 -15.37
N GLU A 10 15.34 16.41 -15.69
CA GLU A 10 15.63 15.25 -16.55
C GLU A 10 15.11 13.94 -15.92
N ARG A 11 15.37 13.76 -14.63
CA ARG A 11 14.91 12.59 -13.87
C ARG A 11 13.39 12.61 -13.66
N SER A 12 12.80 13.78 -13.41
CA SER A 12 11.34 13.92 -13.35
C SER A 12 10.67 13.51 -14.67
N ALA A 13 11.21 13.93 -15.81
CA ALA A 13 10.71 13.54 -17.13
C ALA A 13 10.82 12.02 -17.35
N GLU A 14 11.93 11.41 -16.92
CA GLU A 14 12.13 9.96 -16.96
C GLU A 14 11.10 9.21 -16.09
N LEU A 15 10.92 9.61 -14.82
CA LEU A 15 9.98 8.99 -13.90
C LEU A 15 8.54 9.06 -14.43
N ARG A 16 8.13 10.20 -14.98
CA ARG A 16 6.81 10.37 -15.59
C ARG A 16 6.63 9.49 -16.83
N ARG A 17 7.67 9.34 -17.66
CA ARG A 17 7.65 8.43 -18.81
C ARG A 17 7.45 6.98 -18.34
N ARG A 18 8.26 6.52 -17.37
CA ARG A 18 8.16 5.17 -16.78
C ARG A 18 6.79 4.91 -16.16
N PHE A 19 6.25 5.87 -15.40
CA PHE A 19 4.90 5.78 -14.84
C PHE A 19 3.86 5.60 -15.95
N ALA A 20 3.96 6.39 -17.01
CA ALA A 20 3.02 6.33 -18.12
C ALA A 20 3.13 5.05 -18.95
N GLU A 21 4.31 4.44 -19.02
CA GLU A 21 4.51 3.11 -19.63
C GLU A 21 3.90 2.01 -18.75
N GLU A 22 4.23 1.99 -17.46
CA GLU A 22 3.71 1.00 -16.51
C GLU A 22 2.18 1.08 -16.38
N ALA A 23 1.61 2.27 -16.30
CA ALA A 23 0.16 2.48 -16.19
C ALA A 23 -0.63 2.02 -17.42
N ARG A 24 0.05 1.88 -18.58
CA ARG A 24 -0.55 1.39 -19.83
C ARG A 24 -0.26 -0.09 -20.09
N SER A 25 0.48 -0.76 -19.21
CA SER A 25 0.74 -2.19 -19.34
C SER A 25 -0.57 -2.98 -19.17
N GLU A 26 -0.60 -4.22 -19.69
CA GLU A 26 -1.79 -5.09 -19.57
C GLU A 26 -2.12 -5.40 -18.09
N ARG A 27 -1.10 -5.46 -17.25
CA ARG A 27 -1.21 -5.75 -15.81
C ARG A 27 -0.30 -4.81 -15.02
N PRO A 28 -0.73 -3.57 -14.76
CA PRO A 28 0.09 -2.60 -14.06
C PRO A 28 0.44 -3.05 -12.64
N ASP A 29 1.71 -2.90 -12.26
CA ASP A 29 2.17 -3.04 -10.89
C ASP A 29 1.79 -1.78 -10.09
N LEU A 30 0.77 -1.92 -9.24
CA LEU A 30 0.27 -0.86 -8.39
C LEU A 30 1.34 -0.33 -7.42
N SER A 31 2.13 -1.20 -6.81
CA SER A 31 3.22 -0.78 -5.92
C SER A 31 4.29 0.02 -6.67
N MET A 32 4.66 -0.41 -7.88
CA MET A 32 5.62 0.31 -8.72
C MET A 32 5.08 1.69 -9.11
N LEU A 33 3.82 1.79 -9.53
CA LEU A 33 3.17 3.07 -9.84
C LEU A 33 3.21 4.03 -8.64
N CYS A 34 2.92 3.53 -7.43
CA CYS A 34 3.02 4.34 -6.20
C CYS A 34 4.45 4.75 -5.87
N LEU A 35 5.45 3.89 -6.13
CA LEU A 35 6.87 4.20 -5.90
C LEU A 35 7.39 5.26 -6.89
N LEU A 36 6.98 5.21 -8.16
CA LEU A 36 7.32 6.23 -9.16
C LEU A 36 6.74 7.60 -8.79
N VAL A 37 5.50 7.64 -8.29
CA VAL A 37 4.92 8.87 -7.70
C VAL A 37 5.71 9.33 -6.48
N GLY A 38 6.14 8.38 -5.64
CA GLY A 38 7.02 8.61 -4.51
C GLY A 38 8.32 9.29 -4.90
N ALA A 39 8.99 8.80 -5.94
CA ALA A 39 10.27 9.31 -6.44
C ALA A 39 10.15 10.68 -7.09
N GLU A 40 8.99 11.01 -7.67
CA GLU A 40 8.69 12.33 -8.20
C GLU A 40 8.51 13.37 -7.08
N ALA A 41 7.97 12.98 -5.93
CA ALA A 41 7.84 13.86 -4.76
C ALA A 41 9.13 13.92 -3.92
N ASP A 42 9.90 12.84 -3.92
CA ASP A 42 11.11 12.63 -3.13
C ASP A 42 12.27 12.17 -4.02
N GLY A 43 13.03 13.13 -4.54
CA GLY A 43 14.20 12.88 -5.38
C GLY A 43 15.32 12.10 -4.69
N THR A 44 15.21 11.82 -3.39
CA THR A 44 16.14 10.92 -2.68
C THR A 44 15.78 9.44 -2.79
N LEU A 45 14.55 9.11 -3.21
CA LEU A 45 14.15 7.74 -3.51
C LEU A 45 14.76 7.33 -4.86
N ASP A 46 15.79 6.50 -4.85
CA ASP A 46 16.45 5.93 -6.01
C ASP A 46 15.94 4.53 -6.36
N GLU A 47 16.49 3.91 -7.41
CA GLU A 47 16.11 2.54 -7.83
C GLU A 47 16.26 1.55 -6.69
N SER A 48 17.40 1.60 -5.97
CA SER A 48 17.66 0.74 -4.82
C SER A 48 16.60 0.90 -3.73
N GLY A 49 16.20 2.14 -3.43
CA GLY A 49 15.12 2.41 -2.48
C GLY A 49 13.76 1.87 -2.93
N MET A 50 13.45 1.92 -4.23
CA MET A 50 12.24 1.32 -4.79
C MET A 50 12.29 -0.21 -4.72
N ASP A 51 13.43 -0.82 -5.04
CA ASP A 51 13.65 -2.27 -4.94
C ASP A 51 13.52 -2.74 -3.49
N CYS A 52 14.10 -2.02 -2.52
CA CYS A 52 13.95 -2.32 -1.10
C CYS A 52 12.47 -2.25 -0.66
N ALA A 53 11.69 -1.31 -1.19
CA ALA A 53 10.26 -1.22 -0.88
C ALA A 53 9.47 -2.42 -1.44
N GLN A 54 9.81 -2.88 -2.65
CA GLN A 54 9.24 -4.08 -3.27
C GLN A 54 9.57 -5.34 -2.46
N VAL A 55 10.86 -5.54 -2.15
CA VAL A 55 11.33 -6.64 -1.30
C VAL A 55 10.60 -6.62 0.05
N ARG A 56 10.38 -5.44 0.62
CA ARG A 56 9.67 -5.32 1.90
C ARG A 56 8.21 -5.79 1.80
N LEU A 57 7.53 -5.54 0.69
CA LEU A 57 6.17 -6.05 0.47
C LEU A 57 6.17 -7.58 0.31
N ASP A 58 7.15 -8.14 -0.39
CA ASP A 58 7.33 -9.59 -0.52
C ASP A 58 7.62 -10.27 0.82
N GLU A 59 8.50 -9.69 1.64
CA GLU A 59 8.81 -10.17 2.99
C GLU A 59 7.58 -10.20 3.91
N LEU A 60 6.73 -9.17 3.82
CA LEU A 60 5.48 -9.11 4.57
C LEU A 60 4.50 -10.17 4.06
N ALA A 61 4.38 -10.35 2.74
CA ALA A 61 3.52 -11.36 2.15
C ALA A 61 3.97 -12.78 2.55
N GLY A 62 5.27 -13.05 2.57
CA GLY A 62 5.84 -14.34 2.97
C GLY A 62 5.63 -14.72 4.44
N GLN A 63 5.19 -13.78 5.28
CA GLN A 63 4.83 -14.04 6.69
C GLN A 63 3.35 -14.41 6.89
N LEU A 64 2.52 -14.30 5.85
CA LEU A 64 1.12 -14.72 5.94
C LEU A 64 1.02 -16.25 5.89
N PRO A 65 0.00 -16.83 6.56
CA PRO A 65 -0.28 -18.25 6.44
C PRO A 65 -0.61 -18.63 4.99
N PHE A 66 -0.19 -19.82 4.57
CA PHE A 66 -0.55 -20.33 3.25
C PHE A 66 -2.05 -20.67 3.23
N ARG A 67 -2.82 -19.94 2.41
CA ARG A 67 -4.27 -20.15 2.20
C ARG A 67 -5.05 -20.28 3.53
N PRO A 68 -5.20 -19.20 4.32
CA PRO A 68 -5.88 -19.20 5.62
C PRO A 68 -7.37 -19.60 5.57
N GLY A 69 -7.95 -19.77 4.39
CA GLY A 69 -9.33 -20.19 4.19
C GLY A 69 -10.14 -19.10 3.51
N GLY A 70 -11.31 -18.80 4.08
CA GLY A 70 -12.27 -17.85 3.51
C GLY A 70 -11.94 -16.38 3.74
N PRO A 71 -12.80 -15.46 3.27
CA PRO A 71 -12.62 -14.01 3.34
C PRO A 71 -12.31 -13.47 4.75
N ARG A 72 -13.03 -13.97 5.75
CA ARG A 72 -12.83 -13.59 7.15
C ARG A 72 -11.44 -14.01 7.67
N ALA A 73 -10.96 -15.18 7.28
CA ALA A 73 -9.65 -15.67 7.70
C ALA A 73 -8.51 -14.84 7.09
N TRP A 74 -8.65 -14.43 5.82
CA TRP A 74 -7.73 -13.48 5.19
C TRP A 74 -7.70 -12.12 5.90
N ALA A 75 -8.88 -11.55 6.18
CA ALA A 75 -8.98 -10.28 6.89
C ALA A 75 -8.34 -10.35 8.28
N THR A 76 -8.58 -11.43 9.03
CA THR A 76 -7.96 -11.67 10.34
C THR A 76 -6.44 -11.81 10.22
N ALA A 77 -5.93 -12.63 9.30
CA ALA A 77 -4.49 -12.84 9.13
C ALA A 77 -3.74 -11.54 8.81
N LEU A 78 -4.30 -10.69 7.94
CA LEU A 78 -3.70 -9.39 7.62
C LEU A 78 -3.80 -8.40 8.77
N ARG A 79 -4.90 -8.42 9.53
CA ARG A 79 -5.03 -7.60 10.75
C ARG A 79 -3.97 -7.98 11.77
N GLU A 80 -3.83 -9.26 12.08
CA GLU A 80 -2.83 -9.75 13.04
C GLU A 80 -1.40 -9.39 12.58
N LEU A 81 -1.11 -9.54 11.29
CA LEU A 81 0.21 -9.24 10.75
C LEU A 81 0.46 -7.73 10.63
N LEU A 82 -0.28 -7.04 9.76
CA LEU A 82 -0.02 -5.65 9.41
C LEU A 82 -0.50 -4.70 10.50
N GLY A 83 -1.72 -4.88 10.99
CA GLY A 83 -2.33 -4.00 11.98
C GLY A 83 -1.74 -4.14 13.37
N GLU A 84 -1.65 -5.38 13.88
CA GLU A 84 -1.28 -5.64 15.27
C GLU A 84 0.24 -5.83 15.42
N ARG A 85 0.86 -6.75 14.67
CA ARG A 85 2.30 -7.01 14.79
C ARG A 85 3.17 -5.88 14.25
N TYR A 86 2.87 -5.39 13.04
CA TYR A 86 3.66 -4.32 12.43
C TYR A 86 3.17 -2.92 12.79
N GLY A 87 1.91 -2.73 13.15
CA GLY A 87 1.37 -1.44 13.57
C GLY A 87 1.01 -0.50 12.42
N PHE A 88 0.68 -1.03 11.23
CA PHE A 88 0.16 -0.23 10.12
C PHE A 88 -1.22 0.32 10.46
N ARG A 89 -1.30 1.64 10.68
CA ARG A 89 -2.55 2.37 10.98
C ARG A 89 -2.38 3.86 10.68
N GLY A 90 -3.48 4.58 10.54
CA GLY A 90 -3.49 6.04 10.40
C GLY A 90 -3.96 6.77 11.66
N CYS A 91 -3.99 8.10 11.61
CA CYS A 91 -4.70 8.99 12.55
C CYS A 91 -4.96 10.35 11.90
N ALA A 92 -5.71 11.22 12.58
CA ALA A 92 -6.03 12.56 12.10
C ALA A 92 -4.79 13.39 11.71
N ALA A 93 -3.69 13.30 12.46
CA ALA A 93 -2.47 14.05 12.17
C ALA A 93 -1.79 13.61 10.86
N ASP A 94 -2.05 12.39 10.38
CA ASP A 94 -1.45 11.89 9.13
C ASP A 94 -2.03 12.58 7.88
N TYR A 95 -3.22 13.17 7.96
CA TYR A 95 -3.84 13.97 6.89
C TYR A 95 -3.06 15.25 6.56
N GLN A 96 -2.23 15.73 7.48
CA GLN A 96 -1.44 16.96 7.30
C GLN A 96 -0.01 16.67 6.81
N ARG A 97 0.28 15.43 6.41
CA ARG A 97 1.64 14.97 6.10
C ARG A 97 1.70 14.38 4.69
N LEU A 98 2.51 15.00 3.83
CA LEU A 98 2.74 14.48 2.48
C LEU A 98 3.30 13.06 2.51
N GLU A 99 4.15 12.72 3.48
CA GLU A 99 4.74 11.38 3.60
C GLU A 99 3.71 10.29 3.86
N SER A 100 2.53 10.65 4.38
CA SER A 100 1.42 9.71 4.54
C SER A 100 0.77 9.31 3.21
N SER A 101 1.16 9.99 2.13
CA SER A 101 0.75 9.76 0.74
C SER A 101 1.89 9.23 -0.15
N LEU A 102 3.04 8.83 0.42
CA LEU A 102 4.16 8.24 -0.33
C LEU A 102 4.45 6.80 0.16
N LEU A 103 4.40 5.80 -0.74
CA LEU A 103 4.41 4.39 -0.34
C LEU A 103 5.69 4.01 0.42
N HIS A 104 6.86 4.46 -0.03
CA HIS A 104 8.15 4.21 0.64
C HIS A 104 8.16 4.75 2.07
N GLN A 105 7.59 5.93 2.28
CA GLN A 105 7.48 6.52 3.62
C GLN A 105 6.45 5.81 4.48
N VAL A 106 5.32 5.38 3.92
CA VAL A 106 4.31 4.59 4.64
C VAL A 106 4.89 3.24 5.09
N LEU A 107 5.70 2.57 4.27
CA LEU A 107 6.35 1.30 4.63
C LEU A 107 7.33 1.47 5.81
N VAL A 108 8.09 2.56 5.83
CA VAL A 108 9.04 2.87 6.91
C VAL A 108 8.30 3.30 8.18
N ARG A 109 7.41 4.29 8.07
CA ARG A 109 6.70 4.88 9.22
C ARG A 109 5.59 3.99 9.76
N ARG A 110 5.03 3.12 8.92
CA ARG A 110 3.81 2.33 9.18
C ARG A 110 2.59 3.19 9.48
N ARG A 111 2.60 4.41 8.92
CA ARG A 111 1.59 5.47 9.10
C ARG A 111 1.30 6.09 7.75
N GLY A 112 0.03 6.20 7.38
CA GLY A 112 -0.40 6.67 6.08
C GLY A 112 -1.86 7.09 6.03
N LEU A 113 -2.28 7.61 4.88
CA LEU A 113 -3.69 7.88 4.57
C LEU A 113 -4.45 6.58 4.27
N PRO A 114 -5.80 6.59 4.35
CA PRO A 114 -6.61 5.38 4.13
C PRO A 114 -6.29 4.67 2.82
N ILE A 115 -6.17 5.42 1.73
CA ILE A 115 -5.88 4.86 0.40
C ILE A 115 -4.51 4.18 0.35
N LEU A 116 -3.48 4.77 0.95
CA LEU A 116 -2.13 4.26 0.79
C LEU A 116 -1.78 3.16 1.79
N LEU A 117 -2.39 3.17 2.97
CA LEU A 117 -2.41 1.99 3.85
C LEU A 117 -3.15 0.83 3.17
N SER A 118 -4.23 1.12 2.45
CA SER A 118 -4.93 0.10 1.66
C SER A 118 -4.08 -0.45 0.53
N VAL A 119 -3.25 0.36 -0.13
CA VAL A 119 -2.26 -0.15 -1.10
C VAL A 119 -1.32 -1.16 -0.42
N VAL A 120 -0.73 -0.85 0.74
CA VAL A 120 0.13 -1.81 1.47
C VAL A 120 -0.62 -3.13 1.73
N TRP A 121 -1.86 -3.05 2.20
CA TRP A 121 -2.68 -4.23 2.47
C TRP A 121 -3.00 -5.05 1.22
N LEU A 122 -3.42 -4.39 0.13
CA LEU A 122 -3.70 -5.03 -1.16
C LEU A 122 -2.46 -5.73 -1.70
N GLU A 123 -1.34 -5.04 -1.67
CA GLU A 123 -0.09 -5.48 -2.26
C GLU A 123 0.52 -6.67 -1.51
N VAL A 124 0.45 -6.67 -0.17
CA VAL A 124 0.85 -7.82 0.65
C VAL A 124 -0.09 -9.02 0.44
N ALA A 125 -1.41 -8.77 0.42
CA ALA A 125 -2.41 -9.83 0.28
C ALA A 125 -2.38 -10.49 -1.11
N ARG A 126 -2.25 -9.71 -2.19
CA ARG A 126 -2.14 -10.21 -3.57
C ARG A 126 -0.90 -11.07 -3.77
N ARG A 127 0.25 -10.63 -3.27
CA ARG A 127 1.51 -11.42 -3.30
C ARG A 127 1.37 -12.75 -2.57
N ALA A 128 0.58 -12.79 -1.49
CA ALA A 128 0.24 -14.03 -0.78
C ALA A 128 -0.85 -14.88 -1.47
N GLY A 129 -1.40 -14.42 -2.61
CA GLY A 129 -2.41 -15.12 -3.38
C GLY A 129 -3.86 -14.93 -2.90
N ALA A 130 -4.13 -13.91 -2.07
CA ALA A 130 -5.47 -13.64 -1.58
C ALA A 130 -6.38 -13.04 -2.67
N PRO A 131 -7.67 -13.43 -2.71
CA PRO A 131 -8.68 -12.74 -3.52
C PRO A 131 -9.08 -11.43 -2.82
N VAL A 132 -8.39 -10.34 -3.15
CA VAL A 132 -8.54 -9.03 -2.51
C VAL A 132 -8.75 -7.90 -3.51
N TYR A 133 -9.54 -6.89 -3.13
CA TYR A 133 -9.81 -5.69 -3.92
C TYR A 133 -9.98 -4.47 -3.02
N GLY A 134 -9.83 -3.29 -3.61
CA GLY A 134 -10.06 -2.02 -2.93
C GLY A 134 -11.52 -1.58 -3.04
N VAL A 135 -12.03 -0.94 -2.00
CA VAL A 135 -13.38 -0.37 -1.95
C VAL A 135 -13.28 1.11 -1.60
N ALA A 136 -13.75 1.96 -2.51
CA ALA A 136 -13.85 3.40 -2.28
C ALA A 136 -15.11 3.71 -1.47
N LEU A 137 -14.93 4.43 -0.36
CA LEU A 137 -16.02 4.96 0.46
C LEU A 137 -15.92 6.50 0.46
N PRO A 138 -17.01 7.23 0.78
CA PRO A 138 -16.94 8.68 0.89
C PRO A 138 -15.87 9.12 1.91
N GLY A 139 -14.81 9.77 1.42
CA GLY A 139 -13.69 10.24 2.24
C GLY A 139 -12.77 9.15 2.81
N HIS A 140 -12.90 7.89 2.38
CA HIS A 140 -12.15 6.77 2.94
C HIS A 140 -11.88 5.67 1.90
N PHE A 141 -10.97 4.76 2.18
CA PHE A 141 -10.70 3.62 1.30
C PHE A 141 -10.32 2.41 2.14
N VAL A 142 -10.90 1.26 1.80
CA VAL A 142 -10.75 0.01 2.57
C VAL A 142 -10.45 -1.15 1.64
N VAL A 143 -10.16 -2.33 2.22
CA VAL A 143 -9.91 -3.55 1.46
C VAL A 143 -11.03 -4.56 1.69
N GLY A 144 -11.44 -5.24 0.62
CA GLY A 144 -12.44 -6.30 0.64
C GLY A 144 -11.83 -7.65 0.25
N PHE A 145 -12.33 -8.71 0.87
CA PHE A 145 -12.00 -10.10 0.56
C PHE A 145 -13.26 -10.86 0.14
N GLY A 146 -13.13 -11.80 -0.80
CA GLY A 146 -14.25 -12.66 -1.23
C GLY A 146 -15.17 -12.04 -2.28
N ALA A 147 -16.21 -12.78 -2.68
CA ALA A 147 -17.23 -12.29 -3.59
C ALA A 147 -18.12 -11.22 -2.91
N ALA A 148 -18.78 -10.37 -3.68
CA ALA A 148 -19.49 -9.19 -3.16
C ALA A 148 -20.63 -9.52 -2.16
N ASP A 149 -21.24 -10.69 -2.30
CA ASP A 149 -22.31 -11.23 -1.45
C ASP A 149 -21.81 -11.82 -0.12
N GLU A 150 -20.56 -12.28 -0.08
CA GLU A 150 -19.91 -12.84 1.11
C GLU A 150 -18.69 -12.01 1.56
N GLN A 151 -18.64 -10.75 1.14
CA GLN A 151 -17.44 -9.94 1.30
C GLN A 151 -17.16 -9.64 2.77
N VAL A 152 -15.87 -9.62 3.09
CA VAL A 152 -15.39 -9.11 4.37
C VAL A 152 -14.55 -7.88 4.09
N LEU A 153 -15.01 -6.73 4.61
CA LEU A 153 -14.29 -5.47 4.51
C LEU A 153 -13.42 -5.26 5.74
N ALA A 154 -12.15 -4.92 5.56
CA ALA A 154 -11.25 -4.52 6.63
C ALA A 154 -10.75 -3.11 6.36
N ASP A 155 -10.65 -2.28 7.41
CA ASP A 155 -10.17 -0.90 7.34
C ASP A 155 -8.68 -0.80 7.73
N PRO A 156 -7.76 -0.62 6.76
CA PRO A 156 -6.32 -0.49 7.03
C PRO A 156 -5.96 0.76 7.84
N PHE A 157 -6.75 1.83 7.73
CA PHE A 157 -6.51 3.06 8.48
C PHE A 157 -6.75 2.81 9.98
N ASP A 158 -7.72 1.99 10.31
CA ASP A 158 -8.04 1.55 11.67
C ASP A 158 -7.37 0.22 12.05
N GLY A 159 -6.18 -0.05 11.47
CA GLY A 159 -5.36 -1.22 11.82
C GLY A 159 -5.98 -2.56 11.42
N GLY A 160 -6.86 -2.58 10.41
CA GLY A 160 -7.50 -3.80 9.94
C GLY A 160 -8.81 -4.15 10.61
N ARG A 161 -9.46 -3.19 11.30
CA ARG A 161 -10.77 -3.43 11.90
C ARG A 161 -11.75 -3.91 10.82
N VAL A 162 -12.36 -5.07 11.06
CA VAL A 162 -13.36 -5.61 10.15
C VAL A 162 -14.65 -4.79 10.30
N LEU A 163 -15.18 -4.34 9.17
CA LEU A 163 -16.44 -3.60 9.11
C LEU A 163 -17.60 -4.58 9.08
N THR A 164 -18.69 -4.21 9.76
CA THR A 164 -19.93 -4.99 9.89
C THR A 164 -21.11 -4.21 9.37
#